data_AF-A0A8T2II72-F1
#
_entry.id   AF-A0A8T2II72-F1
#
_cell.length_a   1.000
_cell.length_b   1.000
_cell.length_c   1.000
_cell.angle_alpha   90.00
_cell.angle_beta   90.00
_cell.angle_gamma   90.00
#
_symmetry.space_group_name_H-M   'P 1'
#
loop_
_entity.id
_entity.type
_entity.pdbx_description
1 polymer ?
#
loop_
_entity_poly.entity_id
_entity_poly.type
_entity_poly.pdbx_seq_one_letter_code
_entity_poly.pdbx_strand_id
1 'polypeptide(L)'
;MPTFFKERFPQSKGWVFNVVPWLFAIPAAILSGFLSDFLIAQGYKPIWVRKLMQMVGMGFFSTFIFFLAHTSSYCLAVVYASVALGLQTFNHSGITVNVQDLAPTRAGFLFGVANTGGALAGVVLVYLSGYLIDTTGSWNSMFHLLIVVNLLGLIIFLEFAKSERVDTETIHV
;
A
#
# COMPACT_ATOMS: atom_id res chain seq x y z
N MET A 1 -11.72 2.07 8.55
CA MET A 1 -12.70 2.19 7.45
C MET A 1 -14.14 1.92 7.88
N PRO A 2 -14.50 0.81 8.59
CA PRO A 2 -15.91 0.55 8.94
C PRO A 2 -16.54 1.62 9.84
N THR A 3 -15.77 2.15 10.79
CA THR A 3 -16.19 3.23 11.70
C THR A 3 -16.48 4.53 10.95
N PHE A 4 -15.60 4.93 10.03
CA PHE A 4 -15.80 6.10 9.16
C PHE A 4 -17.12 6.03 8.37
N PHE A 5 -17.39 4.91 7.71
CA PHE A 5 -18.63 4.77 6.94
C PHE A 5 -19.88 4.68 7.81
N LYS A 6 -19.78 4.08 9.00
CA LYS A 6 -20.88 4.01 9.97
C LYS A 6 -21.23 5.38 10.56
N GLU A 7 -20.23 6.20 10.85
CA GLU A 7 -20.41 7.56 11.39
C GLU A 7 -20.83 8.56 10.32
N ARG A 8 -20.26 8.48 9.11
CA ARG A 8 -20.55 9.41 8.02
C ARG A 8 -21.86 9.08 7.28
N PHE A 9 -22.25 7.81 7.22
CA PHE A 9 -23.42 7.32 6.47
C PHE A 9 -24.23 6.29 7.28
N PRO A 10 -25.00 6.73 8.30
CA PRO A 10 -25.72 5.84 9.22
C PRO A 10 -26.82 4.98 8.57
N GLN A 11 -27.25 5.28 7.33
CA GLN A 11 -28.26 4.51 6.61
C GLN A 11 -27.70 3.41 5.69
N SER A 12 -26.39 3.19 5.69
CA SER A 12 -25.74 2.22 4.81
C SER A 12 -25.73 0.80 5.38
N LYS A 13 -25.94 -0.20 4.49
CA LYS A 13 -25.76 -1.62 4.82
C LYS A 13 -24.26 -1.94 4.96
N GLY A 14 -23.78 -2.07 6.20
CA GLY A 14 -22.36 -2.27 6.54
C GLY A 14 -21.67 -3.48 5.87
N TRP A 15 -22.41 -4.47 5.36
CA TRP A 15 -21.83 -5.61 4.64
C TRP A 15 -21.24 -5.21 3.27
N VAL A 16 -21.79 -4.17 2.61
CA VAL A 16 -21.34 -3.74 1.27
C VAL A 16 -19.88 -3.29 1.31
N PHE A 17 -19.49 -2.53 2.32
CA PHE A 17 -18.10 -2.08 2.49
C PHE A 17 -17.14 -3.17 2.97
N ASN A 18 -17.64 -4.24 3.55
CA ASN A 18 -16.79 -5.37 3.97
C ASN A 18 -16.57 -6.39 2.86
N VAL A 19 -17.38 -6.39 1.79
CA VAL A 19 -17.31 -7.40 0.72
C VAL A 19 -16.83 -6.78 -0.59
N VAL A 20 -17.36 -5.62 -0.98
CA VAL A 20 -17.07 -5.00 -2.28
C VAL A 20 -15.58 -4.65 -2.45
N PRO A 21 -14.89 -4.07 -1.46
CA PRO A 21 -13.47 -3.77 -1.63
C PRO A 21 -12.61 -5.02 -1.79
N TRP A 22 -12.94 -6.11 -1.08
CA TRP A 22 -12.23 -7.38 -1.20
C TRP A 22 -12.47 -8.06 -2.54
N LEU A 23 -13.69 -7.98 -3.07
CA LEU A 23 -14.02 -8.46 -4.42
C LEU A 23 -13.24 -7.69 -5.50
N PHE A 24 -12.95 -6.41 -5.30
CA PHE A 24 -12.11 -5.62 -6.20
C PHE A 24 -10.61 -5.88 -6.01
N ALA A 25 -10.17 -6.13 -4.77
CA ALA A 25 -8.78 -6.36 -4.44
C ALA A 25 -8.19 -7.62 -5.09
N ILE A 26 -8.99 -8.69 -5.21
CA ILE A 26 -8.56 -9.96 -5.81
C ILE A 26 -8.17 -9.82 -7.29
N PRO A 27 -9.04 -9.34 -8.21
CA PRO A 27 -8.67 -9.16 -9.61
C PRO A 27 -7.57 -8.11 -9.77
N ALA A 28 -7.56 -7.05 -8.94
CA ALA A 28 -6.50 -6.06 -8.92
C ALA A 28 -5.13 -6.69 -8.60
N ALA A 29 -5.07 -7.60 -7.61
CA ALA A 29 -3.85 -8.31 -7.25
C ALA A 29 -3.35 -9.19 -8.41
N ILE A 30 -4.26 -9.93 -9.06
CA ILE A 30 -3.94 -10.78 -10.21
C ILE A 30 -3.40 -9.95 -11.38
N LEU A 31 -4.07 -8.84 -11.72
CA LEU A 31 -3.62 -7.92 -12.76
C LEU A 31 -2.25 -7.31 -12.44
N SER A 32 -1.97 -7.02 -11.17
CA SER A 32 -0.66 -6.52 -10.74
C SER A 32 0.47 -7.51 -11.01
N GLY A 33 0.22 -8.80 -10.74
CA GLY A 33 1.17 -9.87 -11.01
C GLY A 33 1.43 -10.01 -12.49
N PHE A 34 0.37 -10.13 -13.29
CA PHE A 34 0.50 -10.23 -14.75
C PHE A 34 1.22 -9.04 -15.37
N LEU A 35 0.92 -7.81 -14.92
CA LEU A 35 1.58 -6.62 -15.44
C LEU A 35 3.07 -6.59 -15.08
N SER A 36 3.41 -6.96 -13.85
CA SER A 36 4.81 -7.08 -13.42
C SER A 36 5.56 -8.12 -14.24
N ASP A 37 5.00 -9.32 -14.38
CA ASP A 37 5.62 -10.42 -15.12
C ASP A 37 5.75 -10.10 -16.61
N PHE A 38 4.75 -9.44 -17.20
CA PHE A 38 4.80 -9.00 -18.59
C PHE A 38 5.92 -7.99 -18.85
N LEU A 39 6.09 -7.01 -17.97
CA LEU A 39 7.17 -6.01 -18.09
C LEU A 39 8.55 -6.65 -17.91
N ILE A 40 8.69 -7.63 -17.01
CA ILE A 40 9.94 -8.40 -16.87
C ILE A 40 10.20 -9.24 -18.12
N ALA A 41 9.17 -9.90 -18.69
CA ALA A 41 9.29 -10.68 -19.91
C ALA A 41 9.66 -9.84 -21.14
N GLN A 42 9.31 -8.55 -21.16
CA GLN A 42 9.74 -7.60 -22.18
C GLN A 42 11.20 -7.14 -22.05
N GLY A 43 11.93 -7.58 -21.01
CA GLY A 43 13.34 -7.28 -20.81
C GLY A 43 13.62 -6.05 -19.95
N TYR A 44 12.62 -5.47 -19.27
CA TYR A 44 12.86 -4.42 -18.29
C TYR A 44 13.53 -5.00 -17.04
N LYS A 45 14.47 -4.25 -16.44
CA LYS A 45 15.13 -4.70 -15.20
C LYS A 45 14.09 -4.82 -14.06
N PRO A 46 14.12 -5.88 -13.24
CA PRO A 46 13.17 -6.08 -12.15
C PRO A 46 13.02 -4.90 -11.18
N ILE A 47 14.12 -4.18 -10.88
CA ILE A 47 14.06 -2.98 -10.03
C ILE A 47 13.18 -1.87 -10.61
N TRP A 48 13.24 -1.67 -11.93
CA TRP A 48 12.49 -0.62 -12.60
C TRP A 48 11.00 -0.95 -12.59
N VAL A 49 10.67 -2.21 -12.87
CA VAL A 49 9.29 -2.71 -12.79
C VAL A 49 8.74 -2.55 -11.37
N ARG A 50 9.53 -2.89 -10.34
CA ARG A 50 9.12 -2.73 -8.94
C ARG A 50 8.93 -1.29 -8.51
N LYS A 51 9.85 -0.39 -8.88
CA LYS A 51 9.69 1.05 -8.63
C LYS A 51 8.43 1.59 -9.32
N LEU A 52 8.18 1.17 -10.56
CA LEU A 52 6.97 1.55 -11.30
C LEU A 52 5.70 1.02 -10.60
N MET A 53 5.66 -0.26 -10.22
CA MET A 53 4.53 -0.84 -9.49
C MET A 53 4.29 -0.12 -8.16
N GLN A 54 5.35 0.24 -7.44
CA GLN A 54 5.25 0.98 -6.19
C GLN A 54 4.73 2.41 -6.41
N MET A 55 5.21 3.12 -7.44
CA MET A 55 4.70 4.44 -7.81
C MET A 55 3.23 4.40 -8.17
N VAL A 56 2.82 3.42 -8.98
CA VAL A 56 1.42 3.26 -9.35
C VAL A 56 0.59 2.92 -8.11
N GLY A 57 1.00 1.91 -7.32
CA GLY A 57 0.29 1.49 -6.12
C GLY A 57 0.15 2.62 -5.08
N MET A 58 1.25 3.19 -4.61
CA MET A 58 1.22 4.24 -3.57
C MET A 58 0.76 5.59 -4.09
N GLY A 59 1.15 5.96 -5.32
CA GLY A 59 0.78 7.24 -5.92
C GLY A 59 -0.72 7.31 -6.19
N PHE A 60 -1.28 6.33 -6.91
CA PHE A 60 -2.73 6.32 -7.14
C PHE A 60 -3.52 6.12 -5.84
N PHE A 61 -3.03 5.29 -4.90
CA PHE A 61 -3.66 5.15 -3.58
C PHE A 61 -3.82 6.51 -2.88
N SER A 62 -2.76 7.31 -2.84
CA SER A 62 -2.78 8.64 -2.21
C SER A 62 -3.81 9.57 -2.86
N THR A 63 -3.87 9.57 -4.20
CA THR A 63 -4.82 10.37 -4.96
C THR A 63 -6.27 9.96 -4.68
N PHE A 64 -6.56 8.65 -4.63
CA PHE A 64 -7.91 8.17 -4.33
C PHE A 64 -8.34 8.44 -2.88
N ILE A 65 -7.42 8.35 -1.91
CA ILE A 65 -7.69 8.74 -0.52
C ILE A 65 -7.93 10.25 -0.41
N PHE A 66 -7.22 11.08 -1.19
CA PHE A 66 -7.46 12.52 -1.21
C PHE A 66 -8.88 12.86 -1.73
N PHE A 67 -9.32 12.18 -2.80
CA PHE A 67 -10.68 12.33 -3.31
C PHE A 67 -11.72 11.79 -2.32
N LEU A 68 -11.42 10.69 -1.62
CA LEU A 68 -12.28 10.15 -0.56
C LEU A 68 -12.50 11.17 0.57
N ALA A 69 -11.46 11.89 0.97
CA ALA A 69 -11.54 12.92 2.03
C ALA A 69 -12.42 14.13 1.65
N HIS A 70 -12.52 14.44 0.35
CA HIS A 70 -13.30 15.59 -0.13
C HIS A 70 -14.69 15.22 -0.66
N THR A 71 -14.99 13.94 -0.82
CA THR A 71 -16.29 13.53 -1.38
C THR A 71 -17.38 13.52 -0.33
N SER A 72 -18.55 14.06 -0.68
CA SER A 72 -19.77 14.02 0.15
C SER A 72 -20.77 12.95 -0.32
N SER A 73 -20.51 12.31 -1.48
CA SER A 73 -21.38 11.29 -2.05
C SER A 73 -20.99 9.90 -1.57
N TYR A 74 -21.97 9.17 -1.05
CA TYR A 74 -21.83 7.80 -0.57
C TYR A 74 -21.27 6.85 -1.64
N CYS A 75 -21.85 6.88 -2.85
CA CYS A 75 -21.47 5.96 -3.93
C CYS A 75 -20.01 6.17 -4.34
N LEU A 76 -19.59 7.43 -4.49
CA LEU A 76 -18.22 7.78 -4.84
C LEU A 76 -17.24 7.40 -3.73
N ALA A 77 -17.61 7.58 -2.46
CA ALA A 77 -16.78 7.18 -1.33
C ALA A 77 -16.52 5.65 -1.32
N VAL A 78 -17.52 4.83 -1.63
CA VAL A 78 -17.36 3.37 -1.77
C VAL A 78 -16.39 3.03 -2.89
N VAL A 79 -16.56 3.66 -4.05
CA VAL A 79 -15.72 3.41 -5.22
C VAL A 79 -14.28 3.79 -4.93
N TYR A 80 -14.02 4.99 -4.40
CA TYR A 80 -12.67 5.43 -4.07
C TYR A 80 -12.01 4.56 -3.01
N ALA A 81 -12.73 4.16 -1.96
CA ALA A 81 -12.20 3.25 -0.95
C ALA A 81 -11.89 1.85 -1.54
N SER A 82 -12.73 1.35 -2.44
CA SER A 82 -12.53 0.05 -3.10
C SER A 82 -11.32 0.08 -4.03
N VAL A 83 -11.18 1.14 -4.83
CA VAL A 83 -10.03 1.34 -5.72
C VAL A 83 -8.75 1.53 -4.91
N ALA A 84 -8.77 2.31 -3.83
CA ALA A 84 -7.62 2.46 -2.94
C ALA A 84 -7.19 1.10 -2.34
N LEU A 85 -8.12 0.31 -1.82
CA LEU A 85 -7.81 -1.03 -1.31
C LEU A 85 -7.27 -1.97 -2.40
N GLY A 86 -7.80 -1.89 -3.62
CA GLY A 86 -7.25 -2.60 -4.77
C GLY A 86 -5.82 -2.18 -5.12
N LEU A 87 -5.51 -0.88 -5.08
CA LEU A 87 -4.17 -0.37 -5.35
C LEU A 87 -3.16 -0.72 -4.25
N GLN A 88 -3.64 -0.93 -3.02
CA GLN A 88 -2.81 -1.42 -1.93
C GLN A 88 -2.29 -2.84 -2.19
N THR A 89 -3.01 -3.68 -2.95
CA THR A 89 -2.51 -5.03 -3.28
C THR A 89 -1.31 -5.00 -4.25
N PHE A 90 -1.24 -4.00 -5.14
CA PHE A 90 -0.07 -3.75 -5.98
C PHE A 90 1.18 -3.38 -5.15
N ASN A 91 0.98 -2.75 -3.99
CA ASN A 91 2.07 -2.44 -3.07
C ASN A 91 2.71 -3.71 -2.49
N HIS A 92 1.86 -4.66 -2.12
CA HIS A 92 2.31 -5.92 -1.53
C HIS A 92 3.07 -6.80 -2.52
N SER A 93 2.71 -6.79 -3.80
CA SER A 93 3.44 -7.51 -4.86
C SER A 93 4.80 -6.88 -5.17
N GLY A 94 4.96 -5.56 -4.99
CA GLY A 94 6.26 -4.89 -5.15
C GLY A 94 7.26 -5.19 -4.03
N ILE A 95 6.85 -5.01 -2.76
CA ILE A 95 7.75 -5.09 -1.59
C ILE A 95 8.18 -6.53 -1.30
N THR A 96 7.23 -7.47 -1.30
CA THR A 96 7.49 -8.86 -0.87
C THR A 96 8.48 -9.55 -1.79
N VAL A 97 8.35 -9.32 -3.11
CA VAL A 97 9.24 -9.92 -4.10
C VAL A 97 10.59 -9.18 -4.13
N ASN A 98 10.64 -7.88 -3.78
CA ASN A 98 11.91 -7.16 -3.67
C ASN A 98 12.86 -7.72 -2.61
N VAL A 99 12.32 -8.14 -1.46
CA VAL A 99 13.12 -8.77 -0.40
C VAL A 99 13.64 -10.14 -0.85
N GLN A 100 12.84 -10.89 -1.61
CA GLN A 100 13.23 -12.19 -2.14
C GLN A 100 14.34 -12.11 -3.19
N ASP A 101 14.31 -11.10 -4.06
CA ASP A 101 15.39 -10.90 -5.03
C ASP A 101 16.68 -10.37 -4.40
N LEU A 102 16.58 -9.54 -3.36
CA LEU A 102 17.74 -8.87 -2.77
C LEU A 102 18.64 -9.84 -1.99
N ALA A 103 18.05 -10.78 -1.24
CA ALA A 103 18.79 -11.75 -0.43
C ALA A 103 18.04 -13.08 -0.32
N PRO A 104 18.03 -13.93 -1.36
CA PRO A 104 17.29 -15.18 -1.38
C PRO A 104 17.70 -16.15 -0.25
N THR A 105 18.94 -16.07 0.23
CA THR A 105 19.44 -16.91 1.32
C THR A 105 18.98 -16.47 2.72
N ARG A 106 18.63 -15.19 2.92
CA ARG A 106 18.16 -14.63 4.22
C ARG A 106 16.85 -13.84 4.12
N ALA A 107 16.07 -14.05 3.06
CA ALA A 107 14.83 -13.32 2.78
C ALA A 107 13.84 -13.38 3.95
N GLY A 108 13.69 -14.54 4.60
CA GLY A 108 12.78 -14.71 5.74
C GLY A 108 13.15 -13.86 6.95
N PHE A 109 14.45 -13.73 7.26
CA PHE A 109 14.91 -12.89 8.37
C PHE A 109 14.72 -11.40 8.06
N LEU A 110 15.12 -10.95 6.87
CA LEU A 110 14.94 -9.55 6.45
C LEU A 110 13.47 -9.15 6.40
N PHE A 111 12.62 -10.03 5.86
CA PHE A 111 11.17 -9.83 5.85
C PHE A 111 10.61 -9.77 7.27
N GLY A 112 11.05 -10.63 8.18
CA GLY A 112 10.64 -10.63 9.59
C GLY A 112 11.00 -9.33 10.32
N VAL A 113 12.24 -8.83 10.14
CA VAL A 113 12.68 -7.55 10.72
C VAL A 113 11.88 -6.39 10.14
N ALA A 114 11.70 -6.33 8.82
CA ALA A 114 10.91 -5.29 8.16
C ALA A 114 9.45 -5.32 8.62
N ASN A 115 8.84 -6.51 8.74
CA ASN A 115 7.47 -6.67 9.23
C ASN A 115 7.32 -6.26 10.70
N THR A 116 8.33 -6.54 11.53
CA THR A 116 8.33 -6.12 12.94
C THR A 116 8.38 -4.60 13.06
N GLY A 117 9.29 -3.94 12.31
CA GLY A 117 9.34 -2.48 12.24
C GLY A 117 8.04 -1.88 11.71
N GLY A 118 7.47 -2.47 10.65
CA GLY A 118 6.19 -2.07 10.08
C GLY A 118 5.02 -2.22 11.07
N ALA A 119 4.99 -3.30 11.85
CA ALA A 119 3.97 -3.52 12.88
C ALA A 119 4.06 -2.48 14.00
N LEU A 120 5.27 -2.19 14.51
CA LEU A 120 5.47 -1.17 15.54
C LEU A 120 5.08 0.23 15.03
N ALA A 121 5.50 0.59 13.81
CA ALA A 121 5.10 1.83 13.17
C ALA A 121 3.57 1.89 13.00
N GLY A 122 2.94 0.78 12.63
CA GLY A 122 1.49 0.64 12.51
C GLY A 122 0.76 0.94 13.82
N VAL A 123 1.23 0.41 14.95
CA VAL A 123 0.65 0.69 16.28
C VAL A 123 0.71 2.19 16.60
N VAL A 124 1.87 2.82 16.38
CA VAL A 124 2.04 4.26 16.62
C VAL A 124 1.14 5.09 15.71
N LEU A 125 1.06 4.74 14.42
CA LEU A 125 0.19 5.43 13.46
C LEU A 125 -1.29 5.30 13.80
N VAL A 126 -1.75 4.12 14.24
CA VAL A 126 -3.14 3.91 14.64
C VAL A 126 -3.48 4.76 15.84
N TYR A 127 -2.61 4.80 16.86
CA TYR A 127 -2.81 5.69 18.01
C TYR A 127 -2.87 7.16 17.61
N LEU A 128 -1.91 7.61 16.80
CA LEU A 128 -1.85 8.98 16.30
C LEU A 128 -3.10 9.33 15.47
N SER A 129 -3.59 8.41 14.65
CA SER A 129 -4.80 8.59 13.84
C SER A 129 -6.05 8.78 14.70
N GLY A 130 -6.19 8.02 15.79
CA GLY A 130 -7.30 8.16 16.74
C GLY A 130 -7.24 9.50 17.47
N TYR A 131 -6.06 9.86 17.99
CA TYR A 131 -5.84 11.14 18.63
C TYR A 131 -6.13 12.33 17.71
N LEU A 132 -5.77 12.23 16.43
CA LEU A 132 -6.04 13.29 15.45
C LEU A 132 -7.54 13.48 15.21
N ILE A 133 -8.31 12.39 15.15
CA ILE A 133 -9.76 12.42 15.00
C ILE A 133 -10.41 13.04 16.23
N ASP A 134 -10.00 12.63 17.43
CA ASP A 134 -10.55 13.14 18.69
C ASP A 134 -10.28 14.65 18.87
N THR A 135 -9.12 15.13 18.43
CA THR A 135 -8.72 16.54 18.57
C THR A 135 -9.30 17.46 17.49
N THR A 136 -9.29 17.06 16.21
CA THR A 136 -9.84 17.89 15.12
C THR A 136 -11.31 17.68 14.83
N GLY A 137 -11.92 16.60 15.36
CA GLY A 137 -13.30 16.23 15.07
C GLY A 137 -13.56 15.89 13.60
N SER A 138 -12.52 15.69 12.79
CA SER A 138 -12.61 15.50 11.35
C SER A 138 -11.75 14.34 10.87
N TRP A 139 -12.39 13.45 10.12
CA TRP A 139 -11.72 12.33 9.44
C TRP A 139 -10.75 12.78 8.33
N ASN A 140 -10.87 14.02 7.83
CA ASN A 140 -10.00 14.54 6.78
C ASN A 140 -8.55 14.65 7.25
N SER A 141 -8.33 15.08 8.50
CA SER A 141 -7.00 15.15 9.11
C SER A 141 -6.30 13.79 9.10
N MET A 142 -7.06 12.73 9.40
CA MET A 142 -6.58 11.34 9.37
C MET A 142 -6.14 10.92 7.97
N PHE A 143 -6.97 11.21 6.95
CA PHE A 143 -6.66 10.88 5.56
C PHE A 143 -5.44 11.66 5.04
N HIS A 144 -5.28 12.91 5.44
CA HIS A 144 -4.07 13.68 5.11
C HIS A 144 -2.81 13.08 5.72
N LEU A 145 -2.86 12.66 7.00
CA LEU A 145 -1.75 11.95 7.63
C LEU A 145 -1.40 10.67 6.87
N LEU A 146 -2.41 9.90 6.47
CA LEU A 146 -2.23 8.67 5.69
C LEU A 146 -1.55 8.96 4.33
N ILE A 147 -1.97 10.01 3.63
CA ILE A 147 -1.37 10.45 2.37
C ILE A 147 0.10 10.84 2.56
N VAL A 148 0.41 11.66 3.58
CA VAL A 148 1.77 12.12 3.85
C VAL A 148 2.71 10.95 4.15
N VAL A 149 2.30 10.04 5.03
CA VAL A 149 3.13 8.87 5.36
C VAL A 149 3.33 7.96 4.16
N ASN A 150 2.29 7.75 3.36
CA ASN A 150 2.36 6.91 2.17
C ASN A 150 3.27 7.52 1.08
N LEU A 151 3.21 8.83 0.85
CA LEU A 151 4.10 9.54 -0.07
C LEU A 151 5.55 9.56 0.42
N LEU A 152 5.77 9.76 1.72
CA LEU A 152 7.11 9.71 2.31
C LEU A 152 7.72 8.31 2.17
N GLY A 153 6.93 7.26 2.42
CA GLY A 153 7.32 5.88 2.16
C GLY A 153 7.65 5.62 0.69
N LEU A 154 6.88 6.19 -0.24
CA LEU A 154 7.16 6.10 -1.68
C LEU A 154 8.48 6.77 -2.05
N ILE A 155 8.74 7.98 -1.55
CA ILE A 155 9.99 8.71 -1.82
C ILE A 155 11.19 7.92 -1.30
N ILE A 156 11.12 7.44 -0.06
CA ILE A 156 12.19 6.60 0.52
C ILE A 156 12.40 5.35 -0.33
N PHE A 157 11.34 4.69 -0.77
CA PHE A 157 11.47 3.52 -1.63
C PHE A 157 12.11 3.86 -2.98
N LEU A 158 11.73 4.98 -3.61
CA LEU A 158 12.29 5.39 -4.89
C LEU A 158 13.79 5.71 -4.81
N GLU A 159 14.22 6.39 -3.75
CA GLU A 159 15.62 6.76 -3.53
C GLU A 159 16.47 5.55 -3.12
N PHE A 160 16.01 4.74 -2.17
CA PHE A 160 16.83 3.71 -1.54
C PHE A 160 16.64 2.28 -2.09
N ALA A 161 15.56 2.00 -2.83
CA ALA A 161 15.36 0.64 -3.35
C ALA A 161 16.41 0.30 -4.41
N LYS A 162 17.15 -0.78 -4.13
CA LYS A 162 18.07 -1.47 -5.03
C LYS A 162 17.59 -2.93 -5.19
N SER A 163 17.77 -3.51 -6.37
CA SER A 163 17.45 -4.93 -6.66
C SER A 163 18.69 -5.72 -7.09
N GLU A 164 19.88 -5.21 -6.76
CA GLU A 164 21.13 -5.89 -7.07
C GLU A 164 21.38 -6.94 -5.99
N ARG A 165 21.63 -8.18 -6.42
CA ARG A 165 21.81 -9.33 -5.53
C ARG A 165 23.07 -9.12 -4.70
N VAL A 166 22.94 -8.96 -3.38
CA VAL A 166 24.09 -8.68 -2.49
C VAL A 166 24.84 -9.96 -2.11
N ASP A 167 24.28 -11.14 -2.38
CA ASP A 167 24.84 -12.46 -2.02
C ASP A 167 26.05 -12.88 -2.89
N THR A 168 26.80 -11.97 -3.50
CA THR A 168 28.07 -12.29 -4.18
C THR A 168 29.25 -11.55 -3.56
N GLU A 169 29.38 -11.64 -2.23
CA GLU A 169 30.69 -11.53 -1.59
C GLU A 169 31.31 -12.94 -1.50
N THR A 170 32.22 -13.20 -2.44
CA THR A 170 33.42 -14.03 -2.25
C THR A 170 33.25 -15.45 -1.69
N ILE A 171 32.99 -16.42 -2.57
CA ILE A 171 33.75 -17.67 -2.52
C ILE A 171 34.79 -17.58 -3.64
N HIS A 172 35.83 -16.78 -3.40
CA HIS A 172 37.12 -16.98 -4.07
C HIS A 172 38.06 -17.61 -3.05
N VAL A 173 38.65 -18.72 -3.50
CA VAL A 173 39.65 -19.61 -2.89
C VAL A 173 39.06 -20.76 -2.07
#